data_AF-A0A2E3PKQ5-F1
#
_entry.id   AF-A0A2E3PKQ5-F1
#
_cell.length_a   1.000
_cell.length_b   1.000
_cell.length_c   1.000
_cell.angle_alpha   90.00
_cell.angle_beta   90.00
_cell.angle_gamma   90.00
#
_symmetry.space_group_name_H-M   'P 1'
#
loop_
_entity.id
_entity.type
_entity.pdbx_description
1 polymer ?
#
loop_
_entity_poly.entity_id
_entity_poly.type
_entity_poly.pdbx_seq_one_letter_code
_entity_poly.pdbx_strand_id
1 'polypeptide(L)'
;MDIEAVGTAYARWAPVYDQTFGAVTQAGRKGAVGLINDGAGSVLEVGVGTGLALEHYAPHLKVTGVDFSEDMLDKARTRVTEKGLAHVEALRQMDARAMDFPDGHFDSVAAMHVLSVVPEPEQVMSEIARVCKPGGKVVITNHFQRDTGALAAIEKVAAPLSNLLGWHSDFAIERVLQDDRLVVEHRRSLPPMGMMTLLVLRKI
;
A
#
# COMPACT_ATOMS: atom_id res chain seq x y z
N MET A 1 15.99 -7.55 2.00
CA MET A 1 15.33 -8.23 3.15
C MET A 1 14.62 -9.44 2.59
N ASP A 2 14.57 -10.55 3.32
CA ASP A 2 13.81 -11.74 2.89
C ASP A 2 12.31 -11.50 3.12
N ILE A 3 11.46 -11.87 2.15
CA ILE A 3 10.01 -11.66 2.24
C ILE A 3 9.39 -12.48 3.38
N GLU A 4 9.95 -13.65 3.70
CA GLU A 4 9.52 -14.47 4.83
C GLU A 4 9.82 -13.80 6.18
N ALA A 5 10.94 -13.09 6.28
CA ALA A 5 11.30 -12.32 7.47
C ALA A 5 10.34 -11.13 7.69
N VAL A 6 9.92 -10.47 6.60
CA VAL A 6 8.90 -9.41 6.65
C VAL A 6 7.57 -9.98 7.13
N GLY A 7 7.09 -11.07 6.54
CA GLY A 7 5.85 -11.72 6.94
C GLY A 7 5.84 -12.12 8.43
N THR A 8 6.93 -12.72 8.90
CA THR A 8 7.08 -13.14 10.30
C THR A 8 7.09 -11.96 11.28
N ALA A 9 7.73 -10.84 10.92
CA ALA A 9 7.71 -9.64 11.73
C ALA A 9 6.27 -9.09 11.84
N TYR A 10 5.58 -8.92 10.70
CA TYR A 10 4.23 -8.37 10.69
C TYR A 10 3.21 -9.24 11.42
N ALA A 11 3.28 -10.57 11.29
CA ALA A 11 2.45 -11.51 12.05
C ALA A 11 2.53 -11.25 13.57
N ARG A 12 3.74 -10.99 14.09
CA ARG A 12 3.97 -10.68 15.51
C ARG A 12 3.41 -9.33 15.94
N TRP A 13 3.44 -8.33 15.05
CA TRP A 13 2.92 -6.98 15.33
C TRP A 13 1.42 -6.83 15.08
N ALA A 14 0.80 -7.75 14.34
CA ALA A 14 -0.58 -7.69 13.93
C ALA A 14 -1.60 -7.43 15.07
N PRO A 15 -1.42 -7.90 16.33
CA PRO A 15 -2.37 -7.60 17.42
C PRO A 15 -2.41 -6.13 17.85
N VAL A 16 -1.30 -5.39 17.71
CA VAL A 16 -1.16 -3.98 18.13
C VAL A 16 -1.10 -3.01 16.95
N TYR A 17 -0.96 -3.52 15.73
CA TYR A 17 -0.80 -2.75 14.50
C TYR A 17 -1.97 -1.77 14.27
N ASP A 18 -3.21 -2.25 14.41
CA ASP A 18 -4.43 -1.47 14.17
C ASP A 18 -4.55 -0.26 15.13
N GLN A 19 -4.15 -0.43 16.39
CA GLN A 19 -4.32 0.60 17.43
C GLN A 19 -3.19 1.64 17.42
N THR A 20 -2.05 1.32 16.82
CA THR A 20 -0.87 2.20 16.78
C THR A 20 -0.71 2.83 15.39
N PHE A 21 -0.17 2.06 14.45
CA PHE A 21 0.06 2.48 13.08
C PHE A 21 -1.25 2.72 12.33
N GLY A 22 -2.27 1.91 12.62
CA GLY A 22 -3.60 2.01 12.04
C GLY A 22 -4.28 3.35 12.31
N ALA A 23 -4.18 3.88 13.52
CA ALA A 23 -4.77 5.17 13.91
C ALA A 23 -4.04 6.35 13.27
N VAL A 24 -2.70 6.34 13.27
CA VAL A 24 -1.86 7.43 12.73
C VAL A 24 -2.02 7.59 11.22
N THR A 25 -2.14 6.47 10.50
CA THR A 25 -2.19 6.47 9.03
C THR A 25 -3.61 6.54 8.45
N GLN A 26 -4.64 6.55 9.30
CA GLN A 26 -6.04 6.50 8.87
C GLN A 26 -6.42 7.63 7.91
N ALA A 27 -5.97 8.86 8.17
CA ALA A 27 -6.27 10.00 7.31
C ALA A 27 -5.69 9.84 5.90
N GLY A 28 -4.45 9.33 5.80
CA GLY A 28 -3.82 9.02 4.52
C GLY A 28 -4.55 7.92 3.77
N ARG A 29 -4.90 6.83 4.47
CA ARG A 29 -5.69 5.72 3.91
C ARG A 29 -7.04 6.18 3.36
N LYS A 30 -7.80 6.95 4.14
CA LYS A 30 -9.09 7.51 3.69
C LYS A 30 -8.93 8.44 2.50
N GLY A 31 -7.89 9.27 2.47
CA GLY A 31 -7.59 10.14 1.34
C GLY A 31 -7.28 9.37 0.06
N ALA A 32 -6.46 8.32 0.15
CA ALA A 32 -6.14 7.45 -0.97
C ALA A 32 -7.37 6.72 -1.51
N VAL A 33 -8.16 6.10 -0.62
CA VAL A 33 -9.39 5.39 -0.99
C VAL A 33 -10.42 6.36 -1.58
N GLY A 34 -10.53 7.58 -1.07
CA GLY A 34 -11.40 8.61 -1.63
C GLY A 34 -11.14 8.88 -3.12
N LEU A 35 -9.85 8.95 -3.52
CA LEU A 35 -9.49 9.13 -4.93
C LEU A 35 -9.85 7.93 -5.83
N ILE A 36 -9.94 6.74 -5.25
CA ILE A 36 -10.36 5.52 -5.96
C ILE A 36 -11.90 5.48 -6.05
N ASN A 37 -12.60 5.92 -5.01
CA ASN A 37 -14.06 5.97 -4.96
C ASN A 37 -14.68 6.86 -6.04
N ASP A 38 -13.94 7.86 -6.55
CA ASP A 38 -14.35 8.68 -7.70
C ASP A 38 -14.38 7.91 -9.04
N GLY A 39 -13.77 6.72 -9.08
CA GLY A 39 -13.78 5.83 -10.23
C GLY A 39 -14.90 4.79 -10.16
N ALA A 40 -14.78 3.77 -11.01
CA ALA A 40 -15.69 2.63 -11.04
C ALA A 40 -14.93 1.35 -11.42
N GLY A 41 -15.54 0.20 -11.11
CA GLY A 41 -15.04 -1.10 -11.55
C GLY A 41 -14.17 -1.81 -10.50
N SER A 42 -13.18 -2.52 -11.01
CA SER A 42 -12.33 -3.44 -10.28
C SER A 42 -11.13 -2.74 -9.63
N VAL A 43 -10.90 -3.03 -8.35
CA VAL A 43 -9.83 -2.45 -7.56
C VAL A 43 -8.96 -3.55 -6.96
N LEU A 44 -7.64 -3.39 -7.09
CA LEU A 44 -6.68 -4.21 -6.36
C LEU A 44 -6.08 -3.41 -5.20
N GLU A 45 -6.12 -3.94 -3.99
CA GLU A 45 -5.31 -3.45 -2.88
C GLU A 45 -4.10 -4.37 -2.64
N VAL A 46 -2.91 -3.86 -2.90
CA VAL A 46 -1.63 -4.55 -2.69
C VAL A 46 -1.14 -4.27 -1.28
N GLY A 47 -0.89 -5.33 -0.50
CA GLY A 47 -0.56 -5.23 0.92
C GLY A 47 -1.78 -4.85 1.76
N VAL A 48 -2.90 -5.57 1.57
CA VAL A 48 -4.18 -5.27 2.23
C VAL A 48 -4.12 -5.40 3.77
N GLY A 49 -3.13 -6.12 4.30
CA GLY A 49 -2.90 -6.28 5.72
C GLY A 49 -4.14 -6.77 6.46
N THR A 50 -4.48 -6.13 7.59
CA THR A 50 -5.68 -6.44 8.40
C THR A 50 -6.98 -5.89 7.82
N GLY A 51 -6.96 -5.36 6.58
CA GLY A 51 -8.14 -4.88 5.88
C GLY A 51 -8.65 -3.52 6.35
N LEU A 52 -7.81 -2.70 6.99
CA LEU A 52 -8.25 -1.42 7.57
C LEU A 52 -8.81 -0.42 6.54
N ALA A 53 -8.39 -0.51 5.27
CA ALA A 53 -8.90 0.36 4.22
C ALA A 53 -10.21 -0.16 3.59
N LEU A 54 -10.50 -1.46 3.72
CA LEU A 54 -11.59 -2.13 3.01
C LEU A 54 -12.95 -1.49 3.28
N GLU A 55 -13.20 -1.08 4.52
CA GLU A 55 -14.45 -0.42 4.94
C GLU A 55 -14.64 1.00 4.36
N HIS A 56 -13.61 1.57 3.74
CA HIS A 56 -13.65 2.92 3.18
C HIS A 56 -13.90 2.93 1.67
N TYR A 57 -13.78 1.79 0.99
CA TYR A 57 -14.13 1.73 -0.43
C TYR A 57 -15.64 1.83 -0.60
N ALA A 58 -16.04 2.53 -1.65
CA ALA A 58 -17.43 2.72 -1.97
C ALA A 58 -18.09 1.39 -2.42
N PRO A 59 -19.36 1.12 -2.06
CA PRO A 59 -20.02 -0.15 -2.36
C PRO A 59 -20.17 -0.50 -3.85
N HIS A 60 -20.00 0.46 -4.77
CA HIS A 60 -20.05 0.22 -6.22
C HIS A 60 -18.75 -0.35 -6.79
N LEU A 61 -17.68 -0.36 -6.01
CA LEU A 61 -16.39 -0.91 -6.39
C LEU A 61 -16.33 -2.42 -6.13
N LYS A 62 -15.41 -3.09 -6.81
CA LYS A 62 -15.15 -4.51 -6.66
C LYS A 62 -13.72 -4.71 -6.19
N VAL A 63 -13.53 -4.90 -4.89
CA VAL A 63 -12.20 -4.87 -4.26
C VAL A 63 -11.65 -6.28 -4.11
N THR A 64 -10.47 -6.52 -4.68
CA THR A 64 -9.64 -7.68 -4.38
C THR A 64 -8.43 -7.21 -3.57
N GLY A 65 -8.16 -7.83 -2.42
CA GLY A 65 -6.98 -7.57 -1.61
C GLY A 65 -5.95 -8.69 -1.71
N VAL A 66 -4.67 -8.35 -1.73
CA VAL A 66 -3.57 -9.32 -1.63
C VAL A 66 -2.60 -8.95 -0.52
N ASP A 67 -2.10 -9.96 0.18
CA ASP A 67 -1.03 -9.81 1.18
C ASP A 67 -0.17 -11.07 1.19
N PHE A 68 1.08 -10.97 1.62
CA PHE A 68 1.94 -12.15 1.77
C PHE A 68 1.65 -12.93 3.06
N SER A 69 1.14 -12.24 4.10
CA SER A 69 0.85 -12.82 5.41
C SER A 69 -0.57 -13.35 5.50
N GLU A 70 -0.71 -14.67 5.62
CA GLU A 70 -2.02 -15.31 5.83
C GLU A 70 -2.68 -14.87 7.15
N ASP A 71 -1.88 -14.67 8.22
CA ASP A 71 -2.38 -14.17 9.51
C ASP A 71 -3.03 -12.77 9.40
N MET A 72 -2.50 -11.91 8.52
CA MET A 72 -3.08 -10.60 8.23
C MET A 72 -4.37 -10.75 7.45
N LEU A 73 -4.39 -11.64 6.45
CA LEU A 73 -5.59 -11.95 5.66
C LEU A 73 -6.71 -12.55 6.50
N ASP A 74 -6.42 -13.39 7.49
CA ASP A 74 -7.43 -13.91 8.41
C ASP A 74 -8.13 -12.81 9.20
N LYS A 75 -7.38 -11.78 9.62
CA LYS A 75 -7.95 -10.59 10.27
C LYS A 75 -8.77 -9.76 9.29
N ALA A 76 -8.31 -9.59 8.06
CA ALA A 76 -9.06 -8.91 7.03
C ALA A 76 -10.38 -9.63 6.70
N ARG A 77 -10.37 -10.97 6.58
CA ARG A 77 -11.58 -11.79 6.37
C ARG A 77 -12.57 -11.67 7.53
N THR A 78 -12.06 -11.69 8.76
CA THR A 78 -12.88 -11.45 9.97
C THR A 78 -13.55 -10.08 9.90
N ARG A 79 -12.78 -9.02 9.60
CA ARG A 79 -13.31 -7.66 9.45
C ARG A 79 -14.35 -7.55 8.34
N VAL A 80 -14.12 -8.17 7.18
CA VAL A 80 -15.08 -8.20 6.07
C VAL A 80 -16.41 -8.82 6.52
N THR A 81 -16.35 -9.91 7.27
CA THR A 81 -17.53 -10.62 7.78
C THR A 81 -18.27 -9.78 8.83
N GLU A 82 -17.56 -9.26 9.83
CA GLU A 82 -18.14 -8.48 10.92
C GLU A 82 -18.79 -7.17 10.44
N LYS A 83 -18.21 -6.53 9.42
CA LYS A 83 -18.72 -5.27 8.87
C LYS A 83 -19.64 -5.43 7.66
N GLY A 84 -19.85 -6.65 7.17
CA GLY A 84 -20.70 -6.92 6.01
C GLY A 84 -20.21 -6.23 4.73
N LEU A 85 -18.90 -6.25 4.46
CA LEU A 85 -18.28 -5.53 3.34
C LEU A 85 -18.47 -6.28 2.01
N ALA A 86 -19.70 -6.27 1.49
CA ALA A 86 -20.11 -7.03 0.30
C ALA A 86 -19.38 -6.64 -1.00
N HIS A 87 -18.72 -5.48 -1.04
CA HIS A 87 -17.92 -5.03 -2.18
C HIS A 87 -16.52 -5.67 -2.25
N VAL A 88 -16.11 -6.42 -1.23
CA VAL A 88 -14.85 -7.17 -1.23
C VAL A 88 -15.08 -8.52 -1.91
N GLU A 89 -14.56 -8.69 -3.12
CA GLU A 89 -14.73 -9.92 -3.92
C GLU A 89 -13.78 -11.04 -3.49
N ALA A 90 -12.54 -10.71 -3.11
CA ALA A 90 -11.54 -11.70 -2.71
C ALA A 90 -10.41 -11.14 -1.83
N LEU A 91 -9.84 -12.01 -1.00
CA LEU A 91 -8.62 -11.78 -0.22
C LEU A 91 -7.67 -12.97 -0.43
N ARG A 92 -6.55 -12.76 -1.15
CA ARG A 92 -5.65 -13.83 -1.62
C ARG A 92 -4.24 -13.67 -1.07
N GLN A 93 -3.63 -14.77 -0.62
CA GLN A 93 -2.21 -14.77 -0.27
C GLN A 93 -1.35 -14.73 -1.53
N MET A 94 -0.49 -13.71 -1.67
CA MET A 94 0.39 -13.57 -2.82
C MET A 94 1.67 -12.80 -2.50
N ASP A 95 2.73 -13.09 -3.26
CA ASP A 95 3.87 -12.19 -3.38
C ASP A 95 3.53 -11.07 -4.39
N ALA A 96 3.58 -9.82 -3.94
CA ALA A 96 3.29 -8.65 -4.77
C ALA A 96 4.30 -8.47 -5.93
N ARG A 97 5.45 -9.13 -5.88
CA ARG A 97 6.46 -9.16 -6.95
C ARG A 97 6.10 -10.07 -8.13
N ALA A 98 5.11 -10.96 -7.94
CA ALA A 98 4.63 -11.87 -8.98
C ALA A 98 3.17 -12.27 -8.70
N MET A 99 2.22 -11.47 -9.19
CA MET A 99 0.80 -11.66 -8.92
C MET A 99 0.12 -12.54 -9.98
N ASP A 100 -0.68 -13.50 -9.53
CA ASP A 100 -1.48 -14.39 -10.39
C ASP A 100 -2.79 -13.70 -10.83
N PHE A 101 -2.62 -12.60 -11.58
CA PHE A 101 -3.67 -11.88 -12.26
C PHE A 101 -3.28 -11.62 -13.73
N PRO A 102 -4.24 -11.54 -14.65
CA PRO A 102 -3.97 -11.15 -16.03
C PRO A 102 -3.44 -9.71 -16.14
N ASP A 103 -2.76 -9.43 -17.25
CA ASP A 103 -2.39 -8.07 -17.63
C ASP A 103 -3.65 -7.21 -17.83
N GLY A 104 -3.62 -5.96 -17.38
CA GLY A 104 -4.73 -5.03 -17.58
C GLY A 104 -6.05 -5.49 -16.95
N HIS A 105 -6.00 -6.12 -15.78
CA HIS A 105 -7.18 -6.64 -15.10
C HIS A 105 -7.94 -5.59 -14.28
N PHE A 106 -7.23 -4.71 -13.57
CA PHE A 106 -7.83 -3.79 -12.60
C PHE A 106 -7.98 -2.36 -13.13
N ASP A 107 -9.12 -1.73 -12.87
CA ASP A 107 -9.40 -0.32 -13.21
C ASP A 107 -8.63 0.64 -12.29
N SER A 108 -8.40 0.23 -11.04
CA SER A 108 -7.52 0.95 -10.11
C SER A 108 -6.71 0.01 -9.23
N VAL A 109 -5.52 0.46 -8.83
CA VAL A 109 -4.64 -0.26 -7.91
C VAL A 109 -4.25 0.65 -6.75
N ALA A 110 -4.40 0.18 -5.53
CA ALA A 110 -3.98 0.85 -4.30
C ALA A 110 -2.78 0.11 -3.70
N ALA A 111 -1.78 0.85 -3.22
CA ALA A 111 -0.70 0.32 -2.40
C ALA A 111 -0.41 1.27 -1.24
N MET A 112 -0.74 0.86 -0.02
CA MET A 112 -0.72 1.74 1.15
C MET A 112 0.21 1.17 2.22
N HIS A 113 1.30 1.87 2.51
CA HIS A 113 2.31 1.52 3.51
C HIS A 113 3.02 0.17 3.30
N VAL A 114 2.99 -0.34 2.07
CA VAL A 114 3.59 -1.63 1.69
C VAL A 114 4.97 -1.47 1.04
N LEU A 115 5.17 -0.41 0.25
CA LEU A 115 6.37 -0.29 -0.60
C LEU A 115 7.68 -0.07 0.18
N SER A 116 7.62 0.50 1.39
CA SER A 116 8.80 0.69 2.24
C SER A 116 9.27 -0.59 2.94
N VAL A 117 8.49 -1.67 2.89
CA VAL A 117 8.78 -2.91 3.63
C VAL A 117 8.93 -4.14 2.75
N VAL A 118 8.48 -4.08 1.50
CA VAL A 118 8.68 -5.16 0.52
C VAL A 118 10.13 -5.21 0.02
N PRO A 119 10.66 -6.41 -0.24
CA PRO A 119 11.83 -6.53 -1.10
C PRO A 119 11.48 -6.09 -2.53
N GLU A 120 12.47 -5.53 -3.23
CA GLU A 120 12.36 -5.21 -4.66
C GLU A 120 11.09 -4.39 -5.02
N PRO A 121 10.92 -3.20 -4.43
CA PRO A 121 9.77 -2.33 -4.69
C PRO A 121 9.62 -1.99 -6.17
N GLU A 122 10.70 -1.96 -6.95
CA GLU A 122 10.68 -1.78 -8.40
C GLU A 122 9.91 -2.90 -9.10
N GLN A 123 10.10 -4.15 -8.66
CA GLN A 123 9.40 -5.30 -9.22
C GLN A 123 7.92 -5.28 -8.85
N VAL A 124 7.59 -4.90 -7.61
CA VAL A 124 6.20 -4.69 -7.18
C VAL A 124 5.53 -3.61 -8.02
N MET A 125 6.24 -2.50 -8.30
CA MET A 125 5.72 -1.43 -9.16
C MET A 125 5.52 -1.90 -10.61
N SER A 126 6.41 -2.74 -11.13
CA SER A 126 6.25 -3.35 -12.45
C SER A 126 5.03 -4.28 -12.50
N GLU A 127 4.78 -5.06 -11.45
CA GLU A 127 3.58 -5.90 -11.37
C GLU A 127 2.30 -5.06 -11.23
N ILE A 128 2.32 -4.00 -10.42
CA ILE A 128 1.22 -3.03 -10.33
C ILE A 128 0.91 -2.43 -11.71
N ALA A 129 1.94 -2.01 -12.44
CA ALA A 129 1.80 -1.50 -13.78
C ALA A 129 1.26 -2.57 -14.75
N ARG A 130 1.71 -3.82 -14.64
CA ARG A 130 1.22 -4.93 -15.48
C ARG A 130 -0.28 -5.18 -15.29
N VAL A 131 -0.73 -5.35 -14.05
CA VAL A 131 -2.13 -5.72 -13.73
C VAL A 131 -3.11 -4.55 -13.82
N CYS A 132 -2.64 -3.30 -13.74
CA CYS A 132 -3.48 -2.12 -13.95
C CYS A 132 -3.88 -2.00 -15.44
N LYS A 133 -5.12 -1.60 -15.75
CA LYS A 133 -5.56 -1.33 -17.13
C LYS A 133 -4.86 -0.12 -17.72
N PRO A 134 -4.61 -0.06 -19.05
CA PRO A 134 -4.27 1.20 -19.72
C PRO A 134 -5.32 2.27 -19.40
N GLY A 135 -4.88 3.48 -19.04
CA GLY A 135 -5.74 4.54 -18.51
C GLY A 135 -6.19 4.37 -17.04
N GLY A 136 -5.86 3.24 -16.42
CA GLY A 136 -6.16 2.93 -15.03
C GLY A 136 -5.37 3.78 -14.04
N LYS A 137 -5.89 3.88 -12.81
CA LYS A 137 -5.34 4.74 -11.75
C LYS A 137 -4.57 3.91 -10.73
N VAL A 138 -3.36 4.33 -10.39
CA VAL A 138 -2.57 3.76 -9.30
C VAL A 138 -2.47 4.79 -8.18
N VAL A 139 -2.85 4.43 -6.96
CA VAL A 139 -2.80 5.31 -5.79
C VAL A 139 -1.89 4.69 -4.73
N ILE A 140 -0.81 5.39 -4.42
CA ILE A 140 0.20 4.95 -3.46
C ILE A 140 0.21 5.90 -2.27
N THR A 141 0.18 5.34 -1.07
CA THR A 141 0.50 6.09 0.15
C THR A 141 1.70 5.45 0.81
N ASN A 142 2.81 6.16 0.93
CA ASN A 142 3.99 5.62 1.59
C ASN A 142 4.79 6.71 2.32
N HIS A 143 5.63 6.31 3.27
CA HIS A 143 6.70 7.17 3.76
C HIS A 143 7.83 7.15 2.73
N PHE A 144 8.33 8.33 2.38
CA PHE A 144 9.49 8.48 1.50
C PHE A 144 10.51 9.37 2.20
N GLN A 145 11.79 9.09 1.99
CA GLN A 145 12.87 9.87 2.57
C GLN A 145 12.73 11.36 2.23
N ARG A 146 13.01 12.22 3.21
CA ARG A 146 13.08 13.68 2.99
C ARG A 146 14.53 14.07 2.74
N ASP A 147 14.80 14.75 1.64
CA ASP A 147 16.16 15.18 1.30
C ASP A 147 16.67 16.35 2.16
N THR A 148 15.79 17.11 2.82
CA THR A 148 16.15 18.32 3.59
C THR A 148 15.27 18.56 4.83
N GLY A 149 15.87 19.04 5.93
CA GLY A 149 15.19 19.56 7.12
C GLY A 149 15.64 18.94 8.45
N ALA A 150 15.27 19.56 9.58
CA ALA A 150 15.65 19.06 10.93
C ALA A 150 15.11 17.66 11.23
N LEU A 151 13.93 17.31 10.69
CA LEU A 151 13.35 15.97 10.79
C LEU A 151 14.19 14.92 10.02
N ALA A 152 14.75 15.29 8.85
CA ALA A 152 15.60 14.41 8.05
C ALA A 152 16.93 14.09 8.76
N ALA A 153 17.46 15.04 9.56
CA ALA A 153 18.63 14.80 10.39
C ALA A 153 18.32 13.82 11.55
N ILE A 154 17.14 13.93 12.16
CA ILE A 154 16.67 13.01 13.20
C ILE A 154 16.42 11.60 12.62
N GLU A 155 15.78 11.51 11.44
CA GLU A 155 15.56 10.25 10.73
C GLU A 155 16.88 9.54 10.36
N LYS A 156 17.91 10.29 9.92
CA LYS A 156 19.25 9.73 9.64
C LYS A 156 19.95 9.19 10.88
N VAL A 157 19.75 9.80 12.05
CA VAL A 157 20.34 9.33 13.31
C VAL A 157 19.60 8.10 13.86
N ALA A 158 18.29 8.00 13.64
CA ALA A 158 17.47 6.87 14.09
C ALA A 158 17.48 5.67 13.11
N ALA A 159 17.91 5.86 11.86
CA ALA A 159 17.90 4.84 10.81
C ALA A 159 18.53 3.47 11.20
N PRO A 160 19.66 3.39 11.92
CA PRO A 160 20.24 2.10 12.32
C PRO A 160 19.34 1.28 13.25
N LEU A 161 18.54 1.95 14.08
CA LEU A 161 17.57 1.34 14.99
C LEU A 161 16.25 0.99 14.27
N SER A 162 15.95 1.70 13.19
CA SER A 162 14.74 1.55 12.36
C SER A 162 14.80 0.31 11.47
N ASN A 163 16.00 -0.03 11.00
CA ASN A 163 16.30 -1.26 10.25
C ASN A 163 15.98 -2.54 11.05
N LEU A 164 16.00 -2.48 12.39
CA LEU A 164 15.62 -3.59 13.27
C LEU A 164 14.08 -3.75 13.39
N LEU A 165 13.33 -2.68 13.16
CA LEU A 165 11.87 -2.61 13.26
C LEU A 165 11.17 -2.76 11.91
N GLY A 166 11.91 -2.91 10.81
CA GLY A 166 11.38 -3.00 9.45
C GLY A 166 10.93 -1.65 8.86
N TRP A 167 11.31 -0.54 9.49
CA TRP A 167 11.01 0.82 9.02
C TRP A 167 12.21 1.37 8.25
N HIS A 168 12.12 1.43 6.93
CA HIS A 168 13.14 2.06 6.07
C HIS A 168 12.80 3.53 5.86
N SER A 169 13.40 4.42 6.65
CA SER A 169 13.27 5.88 6.51
C SER A 169 14.04 6.44 5.30
N ASP A 170 14.77 5.59 4.58
CA ASP A 170 15.63 5.88 3.42
C ASP A 170 15.00 5.47 2.07
N PHE A 171 13.67 5.26 2.03
CA PHE A 171 12.99 4.88 0.80
C PHE A 171 12.86 6.06 -0.19
N ALA A 172 13.72 6.06 -1.20
CA ALA A 172 13.74 7.04 -2.29
C ALA A 172 12.52 6.87 -3.21
N ILE A 173 11.80 7.96 -3.48
CA ILE A 173 10.61 7.94 -4.34
C ILE A 173 10.94 7.56 -5.79
N GLU A 174 12.17 7.82 -6.21
CA GLU A 174 12.69 7.48 -7.53
C GLU A 174 12.56 5.98 -7.80
N ARG A 175 12.65 5.13 -6.77
CA ARG A 175 12.50 3.67 -6.89
C ARG A 175 11.08 3.26 -7.33
N VAL A 176 10.07 4.07 -7.05
CA VAL A 176 8.68 3.79 -7.45
C VAL A 176 8.26 4.54 -8.72
N LEU A 177 9.13 5.38 -9.26
CA LEU A 177 8.86 6.20 -10.45
C LEU A 177 9.63 5.73 -11.70
N GLN A 178 10.22 4.53 -11.66
CA GLN A 178 11.06 4.03 -12.76
C GLN A 178 10.29 3.33 -13.89
N ASP A 179 9.05 2.91 -13.64
CA ASP A 179 8.24 2.22 -14.64
C ASP A 179 7.69 3.20 -15.67
N ASP A 180 8.12 3.07 -16.92
CA ASP A 180 7.76 3.96 -18.02
C ASP A 180 6.29 3.86 -18.43
N ARG A 181 5.57 2.82 -18.00
CA ARG A 181 4.13 2.66 -18.20
C ARG A 181 3.31 3.49 -17.21
N LEU A 182 3.92 4.08 -16.18
CA LEU A 182 3.24 4.87 -15.15
C LEU A 182 3.67 6.33 -15.18
N VAL A 183 2.71 7.23 -15.35
CA VAL A 183 2.93 8.68 -15.34
C VAL A 183 2.34 9.30 -14.08
N VAL A 184 3.11 10.14 -13.40
CA VAL A 184 2.63 10.85 -12.20
C VAL A 184 1.63 11.93 -12.60
N GLU A 185 0.39 11.82 -12.09
CA GLU A 185 -0.62 12.87 -12.24
C GLU A 185 -0.58 13.84 -11.05
N HIS A 186 -0.51 13.30 -9.83
CA HIS A 186 -0.56 14.09 -8.61
C HIS A 186 0.40 13.55 -7.54
N ARG A 187 1.07 14.47 -6.85
CA ARG A 187 1.86 14.17 -5.64
C ARG A 187 1.49 15.16 -4.55
N ARG A 188 1.17 14.67 -3.35
CA ARG A 188 0.86 15.51 -2.19
C ARG A 188 1.46 14.93 -0.92
N SER A 189 2.00 15.80 -0.06
CA SER A 189 2.37 15.40 1.30
C SER A 189 1.11 15.33 2.17
N LEU A 190 1.02 14.29 2.99
CA LEU A 190 -0.08 14.05 3.90
C LEU A 190 0.30 14.43 5.35
N PRO A 191 -0.65 14.93 6.14
CA PRO A 191 -0.44 15.16 7.57
C PRO A 191 -0.28 13.84 8.35
N PRO A 192 0.34 13.88 9.54
CA PRO A 192 1.00 15.04 10.16
C PRO A 192 2.41 15.31 9.58
N MET A 193 2.80 16.58 9.54
CA MET A 193 4.15 17.08 9.20
C MET A 193 4.72 16.67 7.82
N GLY A 194 3.92 16.12 6.91
CA GLY A 194 4.38 15.67 5.60
C GLY A 194 5.21 14.38 5.68
N MET A 195 4.99 13.55 6.70
CA MET A 195 5.68 12.26 6.86
C MET A 195 5.27 11.24 5.80
N MET A 196 4.06 11.35 5.26
CA MET A 196 3.56 10.44 4.23
C MET A 196 3.38 11.19 2.92
N THR A 197 3.59 10.51 1.81
CA THR A 197 3.29 11.04 0.48
C THR A 197 2.15 10.22 -0.11
N LEU A 198 1.16 10.93 -0.64
CA LEU A 198 0.17 10.41 -1.56
C LEU A 198 0.66 10.65 -2.99
N LEU A 199 0.74 9.57 -3.76
CA LEU A 199 1.14 9.58 -5.16
C LEU A 199 0.02 8.96 -5.99
N VAL A 200 -0.40 9.68 -7.03
CA VAL A 200 -1.39 9.22 -7.99
C VAL A 200 -0.71 9.12 -9.34
N LEU A 201 -0.73 7.92 -9.91
CA LEU A 201 -0.19 7.64 -11.23
C LEU A 201 -1.30 7.17 -12.17
N ARG A 202 -1.10 7.43 -13.45
CA ARG A 202 -1.90 6.92 -14.57
C ARG A 202 -1.08 5.89 -15.32
N LYS A 203 -1.68 4.75 -15.65
CA LYS A 203 -1.06 3.84 -16.63
C LYS A 203 -1.29 4.37 -18.04
N ILE A 204 -0.22 4.48 -18.85
CA ILE A 204 -0.27 4.85 -20.26
C ILE A 204 -0.33 3.62 -21.18
#